data_AF-A0A261F5L6-F1
#
_entry.id   AF-A0A261F5L6-F1
#
_cell.length_a   1.000
_cell.length_b   1.000
_cell.length_c   1.000
_cell.angle_alpha   90.00
_cell.angle_beta   90.00
_cell.angle_gamma   90.00
#
_symmetry.space_group_name_H-M   'P 1'
#
loop_
_entity.id
_entity.type
_entity.pdbx_description
1 polymer ?
#
loop_
_entity_poly.entity_id
_entity_poly.type
_entity_poly.pdbx_seq_one_letter_code
_entity_poly.pdbx_strand_id
1 'polypeptide(L)'
;MVLDLGIGFVNGIVRVNGVHWLITAAGIALYFVLLPYMTRGYTLGKWLVRVRLVSADGSAPTLRALAVRAGVFYGTILGINGVLSTAMNLNSESALVLVGCLLFFALVNLLLVVNFIANIRSRSFFHDRVSGVVNSPVQAVSRT
;
A
#
# COMPACT_ATOMS: atom_id res chain seq x y z
N MET A 1 -24.01 19.04 29.46
CA MET A 1 -24.51 17.65 29.45
C MET A 1 -24.77 17.12 28.03
N VAL A 2 -25.70 17.68 27.24
CA VAL A 2 -25.94 17.21 25.85
C VAL A 2 -24.76 17.53 24.91
N LEU A 3 -24.12 18.70 25.09
CA LEU A 3 -22.94 19.11 24.32
C LEU A 3 -21.73 18.19 24.59
N ASP A 4 -21.51 17.82 25.85
CA ASP A 4 -20.41 16.96 26.28
C ASP A 4 -20.54 15.53 25.75
N LEU A 5 -21.78 15.02 25.68
CA LEU A 5 -22.09 13.71 25.10
C LEU A 5 -21.80 13.68 23.58
N GLY A 6 -22.15 14.75 22.86
CA GLY A 6 -21.86 14.90 21.43
C GLY A 6 -20.36 14.95 21.15
N ILE A 7 -19.61 15.74 21.92
CA ILE A 7 -18.14 15.84 21.78
C ILE A 7 -17.47 14.49 22.12
N GLY A 8 -17.93 13.79 23.17
CA GLY A 8 -17.44 12.46 23.53
C GLY A 8 -17.67 11.42 22.44
N PHE A 9 -18.82 11.45 21.79
CA PHE A 9 -19.16 10.54 20.69
C PHE A 9 -18.30 10.80 19.43
N VAL A 10 -18.14 12.07 19.04
CA VAL A 10 -17.26 12.46 17.92
C VAL A 10 -15.81 12.05 18.18
N ASN A 11 -15.29 12.34 19.38
CA ASN A 11 -13.95 11.91 19.77
C ASN A 11 -13.79 10.38 19.78
N GLY A 12 -14.84 9.66 20.18
CA GLY A 12 -14.88 8.19 20.10
C GLY A 12 -14.75 7.67 18.66
N ILE A 13 -15.51 8.24 17.72
CA ILE A 13 -15.45 7.86 16.29
C ILE A 13 -14.07 8.18 15.70
N VAL A 14 -13.53 9.37 15.96
CA VAL A 14 -12.20 9.76 15.47
C VAL A 14 -11.13 8.82 16.01
N ARG A 15 -11.22 8.43 17.30
CA ARG A 15 -10.26 7.51 17.91
C ARG A 15 -10.37 6.09 17.35
N VAL A 16 -11.58 5.57 17.13
CA VAL A 16 -11.78 4.24 16.52
C VAL A 16 -11.22 4.19 15.10
N ASN A 17 -11.48 5.22 14.29
CA ASN A 17 -10.91 5.33 12.95
C ASN A 17 -9.38 5.43 12.99
N GLY A 18 -8.82 6.24 13.89
CA GLY A 18 -7.36 6.36 14.05
C GLY A 18 -6.70 5.04 14.48
N VAL A 19 -7.29 4.32 15.43
CA VAL A 19 -6.81 3.00 15.86
C VAL A 19 -6.88 1.99 14.71
N HIS A 20 -7.95 2.00 13.92
CA HIS A 20 -8.05 1.12 12.74
C HIS A 20 -6.93 1.41 11.73
N TRP A 21 -6.64 2.68 11.43
CA TRP A 21 -5.52 3.04 10.54
C TRP A 21 -4.16 2.55 11.08
N LEU A 22 -3.92 2.67 12.38
CA LEU A 22 -2.69 2.17 13.01
C LEU A 22 -2.58 0.64 12.94
N ILE A 23 -3.66 -0.09 13.23
CA ILE A 23 -3.70 -1.56 13.13
C ILE A 23 -3.43 -2.00 11.69
N THR A 24 -4.04 -1.34 10.70
CA THR A 24 -3.83 -1.64 9.29
C THR A 24 -2.39 -1.39 8.86
N ALA A 25 -1.82 -0.24 9.24
CA ALA A 25 -0.42 0.09 8.95
C ALA A 25 0.55 -0.90 9.62
N ALA A 26 0.30 -1.27 10.88
CA ALA A 26 1.09 -2.26 11.60
C ALA A 26 0.99 -3.65 10.94
N GLY A 27 -0.21 -4.09 10.55
CA GLY A 27 -0.41 -5.35 9.83
C GLY A 27 0.34 -5.39 8.51
N ILE A 28 0.31 -4.30 7.74
CA ILE A 28 1.08 -4.16 6.50
C ILE A 28 2.58 -4.25 6.78
N ALA A 29 3.10 -3.53 7.78
CA ALA A 29 4.50 -3.57 8.14
C ALA A 29 4.93 -4.97 8.59
N LEU A 30 4.16 -5.62 9.45
CA LEU A 30 4.46 -6.97 9.94
C LEU A 30 4.47 -7.99 8.80
N TYR A 31 3.46 -7.99 7.94
CA TYR A 31 3.31 -9.02 6.90
C TYR A 31 4.12 -8.75 5.63
N PHE A 32 4.19 -7.50 5.16
CA PHE A 32 4.85 -7.16 3.88
C PHE A 32 6.26 -6.59 4.03
N VAL A 33 6.70 -6.27 5.24
CA VAL A 33 8.05 -5.76 5.51
C VAL A 33 8.82 -6.71 6.41
N LEU A 34 8.34 -6.96 7.62
CA LEU A 34 9.09 -7.74 8.62
C LEU A 34 9.17 -9.22 8.24
N LEU A 35 8.06 -9.85 7.88
CA LEU A 35 8.03 -11.25 7.49
C LEU A 35 8.98 -11.55 6.31
N PRO A 36 8.91 -10.86 5.15
CA PRO A 36 9.85 -11.09 4.06
C PRO A 36 11.28 -10.71 4.40
N TYR A 37 11.52 -9.78 5.33
CA TYR A 37 12.88 -9.51 5.80
C TYR A 37 13.45 -10.71 6.57
N MET A 38 12.68 -11.28 7.51
CA MET A 38 13.10 -12.42 8.32
C MET A 38 13.26 -13.71 7.50
N THR A 39 12.43 -13.91 6.48
CA THR A 39 12.46 -15.09 5.61
C THR A 39 13.34 -14.92 4.37
N ARG A 40 14.14 -13.85 4.27
CA ARG A 40 15.00 -13.56 3.11
C ARG A 40 14.23 -13.50 1.77
N GLY A 41 13.04 -12.90 1.81
CA GLY A 41 12.23 -12.57 0.64
C GLY A 41 10.98 -13.42 0.44
N TYR A 42 10.71 -14.40 1.30
CA TYR A 42 9.50 -15.22 1.20
C TYR A 42 8.32 -14.62 1.95
N THR A 43 7.12 -14.88 1.44
CA THR A 43 5.86 -14.73 2.19
C THR A 43 5.09 -16.02 2.02
N LEU A 44 4.08 -16.31 2.84
CA LEU A 44 3.34 -17.59 2.79
C LEU A 44 2.87 -17.93 1.37
N GLY A 45 2.22 -16.97 0.69
CA GLY A 45 1.76 -17.17 -0.68
C GLY A 45 2.90 -17.31 -1.69
N LYS A 46 3.98 -16.53 -1.55
CA LYS A 46 5.13 -16.57 -2.46
C LYS A 46 5.96 -17.85 -2.30
N TRP A 47 6.04 -18.37 -1.08
CA TRP A 47 6.68 -19.64 -0.78
C TRP A 47 5.97 -20.79 -1.49
N LEU A 48 4.63 -20.80 -1.49
CA LEU A 48 3.83 -21.81 -2.18
C LEU A 48 4.11 -21.84 -3.69
N VAL A 49 4.27 -20.68 -4.33
CA VAL A 49 4.57 -20.57 -5.76
C VAL A 49 6.08 -20.56 -6.08
N ARG A 50 6.94 -20.79 -5.08
CA ARG A 50 8.40 -20.81 -5.21
C ARG A 50 8.99 -19.56 -5.87
N VAL A 51 8.47 -18.39 -5.49
CA VAL A 51 9.01 -17.07 -5.86
C VAL A 51 9.47 -16.38 -4.59
N ARG A 52 10.53 -15.57 -4.66
CA ARG A 52 10.96 -14.73 -3.55
C ARG A 52 11.27 -13.32 -4.00
N LEU A 53 11.23 -12.40 -3.05
CA LEU A 53 11.69 -11.03 -3.22
C LEU A 53 13.21 -11.01 -3.11
N VAL A 54 13.86 -10.40 -4.10
CA VAL A 54 15.31 -10.13 -4.10
C VAL A 54 15.55 -8.70 -4.50
N SER A 55 16.65 -8.13 -4.05
CA SER A 55 17.17 -6.88 -4.60
C SER A 55 17.54 -7.07 -6.09
N ALA A 56 17.64 -5.97 -6.84
CA ALA A 56 17.99 -6.02 -8.27
C ALA A 56 19.34 -6.71 -8.57
N ASP A 57 20.27 -6.72 -7.61
CA ASP A 57 21.56 -7.42 -7.66
C ASP A 57 21.46 -8.92 -7.28
N GLY A 58 20.27 -9.43 -7.00
CA GLY A 58 20.04 -10.82 -6.58
C GLY A 58 20.26 -11.08 -5.08
N SER A 59 20.71 -10.08 -4.32
CA SER A 59 20.91 -10.18 -2.87
C SER A 59 19.58 -10.21 -2.10
N ALA A 60 19.67 -10.53 -0.80
CA ALA A 60 18.50 -10.46 0.07
C ALA A 60 17.96 -9.03 0.15
N PRO A 61 16.62 -8.85 0.13
CA PRO A 61 16.03 -7.52 0.15
C PRO A 61 16.27 -6.85 1.51
N THR A 62 16.66 -5.57 1.48
CA THR A 62 16.85 -4.78 2.71
C THR A 62 15.50 -4.39 3.31
N LEU A 63 15.47 -4.19 4.64
CA LEU A 63 14.27 -3.75 5.35
C LEU A 63 13.72 -2.43 4.77
N ARG A 64 14.63 -1.49 4.46
CA ARG A 64 14.28 -0.20 3.85
C ARG A 64 13.62 -0.39 2.48
N ALA A 65 14.17 -1.25 1.62
CA ALA A 65 13.60 -1.49 0.31
C ALA A 65 12.19 -2.09 0.40
N LEU A 66 11.98 -3.04 1.32
CA LEU A 66 10.66 -3.62 1.59
C LEU A 66 9.68 -2.58 2.16
N ALA A 67 10.13 -1.71 3.06
CA ALA A 67 9.32 -0.63 3.62
C ALA A 67 8.91 0.39 2.56
N VAL A 68 9.83 0.79 1.66
CA VAL A 68 9.52 1.66 0.52
C VAL A 68 8.54 0.98 -0.42
N ARG A 69 8.75 -0.31 -0.72
CA ARG A 69 7.85 -1.10 -1.58
C ARG A 69 6.42 -1.11 -1.04
N ALA A 70 6.26 -1.44 0.24
CA ALA A 70 4.96 -1.50 0.91
C ALA A 70 4.35 -0.11 1.07
N GLY A 71 5.14 0.88 1.49
CA GLY A 71 4.70 2.26 1.70
C GLY A 71 4.24 2.93 0.41
N VAL A 72 4.96 2.73 -0.70
CA VAL A 72 4.54 3.25 -2.01
C VAL A 72 3.24 2.59 -2.47
N PHE A 73 3.15 1.26 -2.38
CA PHE A 73 1.95 0.56 -2.84
C PHE A 73 0.71 0.90 -1.99
N TYR A 74 0.79 0.68 -0.67
CA TYR A 74 -0.33 0.89 0.24
C TYR A 74 -0.57 2.36 0.56
N GLY A 75 0.46 3.21 0.54
CA GLY A 75 0.30 4.65 0.69
C GLY A 75 -0.42 5.28 -0.50
N THR A 76 -0.11 4.86 -1.73
CA THR A 76 -0.86 5.31 -2.90
C THR A 76 -2.29 4.79 -2.89
N ILE A 77 -2.52 3.50 -2.61
CA ILE A 77 -3.88 2.93 -2.63
C ILE A 77 -4.70 3.39 -1.42
N LEU A 78 -4.23 3.20 -0.20
CA LEU A 78 -5.04 3.52 0.99
C LEU A 78 -4.96 5.01 1.35
N GLY A 79 -3.77 5.60 1.25
CA GLY A 79 -3.55 6.99 1.63
C GLY A 79 -4.26 7.97 0.70
N ILE A 80 -4.02 7.89 -0.61
CA ILE A 80 -4.65 8.81 -1.56
C ILE A 80 -6.17 8.63 -1.56
N ASN A 81 -6.67 7.40 -1.62
CA ASN A 81 -8.12 7.17 -1.59
C ASN A 81 -8.75 7.61 -0.25
N GLY A 82 -8.05 7.44 0.88
CA GLY A 82 -8.50 7.88 2.19
C GLY A 82 -8.56 9.41 2.33
N VAL A 83 -7.52 10.12 1.88
CA VAL A 83 -7.50 11.60 1.85
C VAL A 83 -8.61 12.13 0.96
N LEU A 84 -8.79 11.53 -0.22
CA LEU A 84 -9.77 11.99 -1.19
C LEU A 84 -11.20 11.71 -0.72
N SER A 85 -11.45 10.56 -0.11
CA SER A 85 -12.72 10.26 0.54
C SER A 85 -13.02 11.23 1.68
N THR A 86 -12.02 11.58 2.49
CA THR A 86 -12.18 12.58 3.56
C THR A 86 -12.51 13.96 2.98
N ALA A 87 -11.80 14.38 1.92
CA ALA A 87 -12.05 15.65 1.25
C ALA A 87 -13.47 15.73 0.67
N MET A 88 -13.98 14.64 0.07
CA MET A 88 -15.35 14.56 -0.44
C MET A 88 -16.39 14.66 0.69
N ASN A 89 -16.16 13.99 1.83
CA ASN A 89 -17.07 14.06 2.98
C ASN A 89 -17.10 15.46 3.63
N LEU A 90 -15.95 16.12 3.74
CA LEU A 90 -15.86 17.47 4.32
C LEU A 90 -16.46 18.57 3.43
N ASN A 91 -16.61 18.30 2.13
CA ASN A 91 -17.08 19.27 1.13
C ASN A 91 -18.31 18.76 0.36
N SER A 92 -19.18 17.99 1.03
CA SER A 92 -20.35 17.34 0.41
C SER A 92 -21.28 18.30 -0.33
N GLU A 93 -21.35 19.55 0.13
CA GLU A 93 -22.24 20.57 -0.42
C GLU A 93 -21.68 21.25 -1.69
N SER A 94 -20.37 21.13 -1.96
CA SER A 94 -19.74 21.78 -3.11
C SER A 94 -19.58 20.82 -4.28
N ALA A 95 -20.50 20.92 -5.24
CA ALA A 95 -20.47 20.09 -6.45
C ALA A 95 -19.14 20.19 -7.22
N LEU A 96 -18.54 21.38 -7.29
CA LEU A 96 -17.25 21.57 -7.98
C LEU A 96 -16.12 20.79 -7.30
N VAL A 97 -16.04 20.85 -5.97
CA VAL A 97 -15.01 20.12 -5.19
C VAL A 97 -15.23 18.61 -5.32
N LEU A 98 -16.49 18.17 -5.27
CA LEU A 98 -16.84 16.76 -5.38
C LEU A 98 -16.47 16.19 -6.76
N VAL A 99 -16.83 16.89 -7.85
CA VAL A 99 -16.45 16.51 -9.21
C VAL A 99 -14.93 16.50 -9.38
N GLY A 100 -14.22 17.51 -8.86
CA GLY A 100 -12.76 17.56 -8.87
C GLY A 100 -12.14 16.36 -8.16
N CYS A 101 -12.63 16.02 -6.96
CA CYS A 101 -12.16 14.87 -6.20
C CYS A 101 -12.46 13.54 -6.92
N LEU A 102 -13.65 13.38 -7.51
CA LEU A 102 -14.02 12.19 -8.27
C LEU A 102 -13.17 11.99 -9.51
N LEU A 103 -12.90 13.06 -10.27
CA LEU A 103 -12.03 13.00 -11.45
C LEU A 103 -10.61 12.63 -11.06
N PHE A 104 -10.09 13.22 -9.98
CA PHE A 104 -8.77 12.88 -9.46
C PHE A 104 -8.72 11.43 -8.95
N PHE A 105 -9.76 10.97 -8.26
CA PHE A 105 -9.90 9.59 -7.78
C PHE A 105 -9.86 8.62 -8.96
N ALA A 106 -10.68 8.88 -9.98
CA ALA A 106 -10.75 8.07 -11.18
C ALA A 106 -9.40 8.05 -11.91
N LEU A 107 -8.72 9.20 -12.02
CA LEU A 107 -7.41 9.31 -12.66
C LEU A 107 -6.34 8.47 -11.94
N VAL A 108 -6.21 8.59 -10.62
CA VAL A 108 -5.23 7.83 -9.84
C VAL A 108 -5.47 6.32 -9.96
N ASN A 109 -6.72 5.88 -9.83
CA ASN A 109 -7.07 4.48 -9.95
C ASN A 109 -6.88 3.97 -11.40
N LEU A 110 -7.21 4.79 -12.41
CA LEU A 110 -6.95 4.47 -13.81
C LEU A 110 -5.46 4.29 -14.08
N LEU A 111 -4.61 5.20 -13.59
CA LEU A 111 -3.15 5.09 -13.73
C LEU A 111 -2.60 3.83 -13.06
N LEU A 112 -3.14 3.46 -11.89
CA LEU A 112 -2.78 2.21 -11.21
C LEU A 112 -3.17 0.98 -12.04
N VAL A 113 -4.40 0.95 -12.58
CA VAL A 113 -4.89 -0.14 -13.41
C VAL A 113 -4.09 -0.25 -14.71
N VAL A 114 -3.86 0.87 -15.40
CA VAL A 114 -3.02 0.92 -16.61
C VAL A 114 -1.62 0.42 -16.32
N ASN A 115 -1.00 0.86 -15.22
CA ASN A 115 0.30 0.35 -14.82
C ASN A 115 0.26 -1.16 -14.56
N PHE A 116 -0.79 -1.67 -13.91
CA PHE A 116 -0.92 -3.10 -13.62
C PHE A 116 -1.08 -3.93 -14.90
N ILE A 117 -1.95 -3.51 -15.81
CA ILE A 117 -2.20 -4.19 -17.10
C ILE A 117 -0.94 -4.14 -17.97
N ALA A 118 -0.31 -2.98 -18.12
CA ALA A 118 0.88 -2.81 -18.94
C ALA A 118 2.08 -3.64 -18.43
N ASN A 119 2.19 -3.84 -17.11
CA ASN A 119 3.32 -4.52 -16.49
C ASN A 119 3.02 -5.96 -16.02
N ILE A 120 1.86 -6.51 -16.36
CA ILE A 120 1.50 -7.89 -15.95
C ILE A 120 2.47 -8.92 -16.55
N ARG A 121 2.96 -8.68 -17.77
CA ARG A 121 3.94 -9.55 -18.44
C ARG A 121 5.36 -9.35 -17.93
N SER A 122 5.77 -8.11 -17.68
CA SER A 122 7.11 -7.79 -17.17
C SER A 122 7.28 -8.13 -15.69
N ARG A 123 6.18 -8.33 -14.95
CA ARG A 123 6.14 -8.54 -13.48
C ARG A 123 6.88 -7.46 -12.69
N SER A 124 7.04 -6.27 -13.26
CA SER A 124 7.72 -5.13 -12.66
C SER A 124 6.72 -3.99 -12.47
N PHE A 125 6.06 -3.97 -11.32
CA PHE A 125 5.07 -2.94 -11.01
C PHE A 125 5.76 -1.64 -10.54
N PHE A 126 5.01 -0.53 -10.50
CA PHE A 126 5.58 0.76 -10.10
C PHE A 126 6.26 0.73 -8.71
N HIS A 127 5.67 0.03 -7.75
CA HIS A 127 6.23 -0.13 -6.40
C HIS A 127 7.50 -1.00 -6.37
N ASP A 128 7.64 -1.94 -7.30
CA ASP A 128 8.86 -2.74 -7.46
C ASP A 128 9.99 -1.87 -8.04
N ARG A 129 9.68 -1.03 -9.04
CA ARG A 129 10.64 -0.08 -9.64
C ARG A 129 11.16 0.96 -8.65
N VAL A 130 10.29 1.50 -7.79
CA VAL A 130 10.69 2.49 -6.78
C VAL A 130 11.52 1.87 -5.64
N SER A 131 11.24 0.61 -5.29
CA SER A 131 11.94 -0.07 -4.21
C SER A 131 13.23 -0.78 -4.64
N GLY A 132 13.41 -1.03 -5.94
CA GLY A 132 14.53 -1.83 -6.46
C GLY A 132 14.43 -3.31 -6.11
N VAL A 133 13.24 -3.79 -5.69
CA VAL A 133 12.99 -5.18 -5.31
C VAL A 133 12.21 -5.86 -6.41
N VAL A 134 12.67 -7.03 -6.84
CA VAL A 134 12.06 -7.82 -7.91
C VAL A 134 11.59 -9.19 -7.40
N ASN A 135 10.59 -9.75 -8.07
CA ASN A 135 10.13 -11.11 -7.83
C ASN A 135 10.94 -12.09 -8.67
N SER A 136 11.79 -12.91 -8.05
CA SER A 136 12.65 -13.88 -8.75
C SER A 136 12.24 -15.32 -8.42
N PRO A 137 12.12 -16.21 -9.43
CA PRO A 137 11.98 -17.64 -9.22
C PRO A 137 13.20 -18.20 -8.49
N VAL A 138 12.99 -19.11 -7.55
CA VAL A 138 14.07 -19.66 -6.70
C VAL A 138 15.19 -20.35 -7.50
N GLN A 139 14.86 -20.90 -8.67
CA GLN A 139 15.81 -21.58 -9.55
C GLN A 139 16.78 -20.63 -10.30
N ALA A 140 16.49 -19.33 -10.35
CA ALA A 140 17.34 -18.37 -11.07
C ALA A 140 18.56 -17.89 -10.25
N VAL A 141 18.61 -18.16 -8.94
CA VAL A 141 19.64 -17.59 -8.05
C VAL A 141 20.80 -18.56 -7.78
N SER A 142 20.85 -19.72 -8.44
CA SER A 142 21.92 -20.72 -8.28
C SER A 142 22.98 -20.70 -9.38
N ARG A 143 23.07 -19.62 -10.18
CA ARG A 143 24.08 -19.49 -11.24
C ARG A 143 24.73 -18.11 -11.22
N THR A 144 25.58 -17.89 -10.23
CA THR A 144 26.73 -16.97 -10.25
C THR A 144 27.62 -17.36 -9.09
#